data_AF-A0AAD5S009-F1
#
_entry.id   AF-A0AAD5S009-F1
#
_cell.length_a   1.000
_cell.length_b   1.000
_cell.length_c   1.000
_cell.angle_alpha   90.00
_cell.angle_beta   90.00
_cell.angle_gamma   90.00
#
_symmetry.space_group_name_H-M   'P 1'
#
loop_
_entity.id
_entity.type
_entity.pdbx_description
1 polymer ?
#
loop_
_entity_poly.entity_id
_entity_poly.type
_entity_poly.pdbx_seq_one_letter_code
_entity_poly.pdbx_strand_id
1 'polypeptide(L)'
;MYGDQGNKLVQHAKRTQNLSHLPTYQTELVRAVTREVRDLDKDVTQLLEPFQGSFDPSADQATACTLLVNHLSMRRNKRCLLAYHRTRTDKLEELVWKGADVNDMPGKSRDDSTGAEGAAGSLSPQEEEYVRQYSDLLAAYKGQWTDIDLTGNLEPPRDLFIDVRVLKDAGEIQTEYGAINLTKNKAQLIAIYRGGCATMPEPRETKSVIQRFRERHIGIDFLG
;
A
#
# COMPACT_ATOMS: atom_id res chain seq x y z
N MET A 1 -23.85 -16.41 -13.10
CA MET A 1 -24.21 -17.15 -11.87
C MET A 1 -23.84 -16.30 -10.66
N TYR A 2 -24.43 -16.56 -9.50
CA TYR A 2 -24.06 -15.85 -8.26
C TYR A 2 -22.57 -16.01 -7.94
N GLY A 3 -21.94 -14.93 -7.51
CA GLY A 3 -20.53 -14.93 -7.08
C GLY A 3 -19.48 -14.97 -8.18
N ASP A 4 -19.85 -14.92 -9.46
CA ASP A 4 -18.90 -14.84 -10.58
C ASP A 4 -18.06 -13.55 -10.53
N GLN A 5 -18.69 -12.43 -10.17
CA GLN A 5 -18.01 -11.14 -10.00
C GLN A 5 -17.01 -11.18 -8.84
N GLY A 6 -17.38 -11.83 -7.74
CA GLY A 6 -16.49 -12.06 -6.60
C GLY A 6 -15.27 -12.90 -6.99
N ASN A 7 -15.43 -13.94 -7.80
CA ASN A 7 -14.31 -14.75 -8.29
C ASN A 7 -13.34 -13.94 -9.16
N LYS A 8 -13.85 -13.08 -10.06
CA LYS A 8 -13.02 -12.18 -10.88
C LYS A 8 -12.22 -11.21 -10.02
N LEU A 9 -12.84 -10.67 -8.96
CA LEU A 9 -12.17 -9.77 -8.02
C LEU A 9 -11.03 -10.47 -7.26
N VAL A 10 -11.23 -11.71 -6.82
CA VAL A 10 -10.18 -12.51 -6.16
C VAL A 10 -9.05 -12.88 -7.13
N GLN A 11 -9.36 -13.20 -8.38
CA GLN A 11 -8.33 -13.43 -9.39
C GLN A 11 -7.48 -12.17 -9.63
N HIS A 12 -8.12 -11.00 -9.65
CA HIS A 12 -7.39 -9.73 -9.71
C HIS A 12 -6.48 -9.55 -8.48
N ALA A 13 -6.98 -9.80 -7.27
CA ALA A 13 -6.18 -9.76 -6.05
C ALA A 13 -4.95 -10.69 -6.11
N LYS A 14 -5.14 -11.93 -6.60
CA LYS A 14 -4.04 -12.90 -6.77
C LYS A 14 -2.97 -12.41 -7.75
N ARG A 15 -3.37 -11.71 -8.82
CA ARG A 15 -2.41 -11.10 -9.75
C ARG A 15 -1.64 -9.98 -9.05
N THR A 16 -2.33 -9.11 -8.29
CA THR A 16 -1.70 -8.02 -7.53
C THR A 16 -0.63 -8.52 -6.56
N GLN A 17 -0.78 -9.68 -5.93
CA GLN A 17 0.23 -10.24 -5.02
C GLN A 17 1.60 -10.45 -5.68
N ASN A 18 1.61 -10.82 -6.97
CA ASN A 18 2.82 -11.10 -7.73
C ASN A 18 3.42 -9.84 -8.36
N LEU A 19 2.69 -8.73 -8.37
CA LEU A 19 3.17 -7.47 -8.95
C LEU A 19 3.94 -6.66 -7.91
N SER A 20 4.99 -5.98 -8.37
CA SER A 20 5.77 -5.03 -7.57
C SER A 20 5.08 -3.68 -7.42
N HIS A 21 4.17 -3.34 -8.33
CA HIS A 21 3.40 -2.10 -8.31
C HIS A 21 1.91 -2.39 -8.07
N LEU A 22 1.21 -1.44 -7.45
CA LEU A 22 -0.22 -1.56 -7.20
C LEU A 22 -1.01 -1.23 -8.49
N PRO A 23 -1.80 -2.17 -9.04
CA PRO A 23 -2.65 -1.89 -10.17
C PRO A 23 -3.84 -1.02 -9.77
N THR A 24 -4.51 -0.47 -10.77
CA THR A 24 -5.67 0.42 -10.58
C THR A 24 -6.76 -0.22 -9.72
N TYR A 25 -7.38 0.60 -8.86
CA TYR A 25 -8.47 0.14 -8.02
C TYR A 25 -9.72 -0.15 -8.86
N GLN A 26 -10.21 -1.38 -8.78
CA GLN A 26 -11.35 -1.83 -9.58
C GLN A 26 -12.69 -1.42 -8.96
N THR A 27 -13.01 -0.13 -9.01
CA THR A 27 -14.27 0.47 -8.50
C THR A 27 -15.52 -0.26 -9.00
N GLU A 28 -15.56 -0.55 -10.29
CA GLU A 28 -16.76 -1.09 -10.94
C GLU A 28 -17.05 -2.54 -10.52
N LEU A 29 -16.03 -3.38 -10.34
CA LEU A 29 -16.25 -4.74 -9.82
C LEU A 29 -16.70 -4.71 -8.35
N VAL A 30 -16.09 -3.86 -7.52
CA VAL A 30 -16.49 -3.72 -6.11
C VAL A 30 -17.93 -3.23 -6.01
N ARG A 31 -18.31 -2.23 -6.81
CA ARG A 31 -19.70 -1.75 -6.90
C ARG A 31 -20.67 -2.83 -7.38
N ALA A 32 -20.28 -3.63 -8.38
CA ALA A 32 -21.10 -4.72 -8.89
C ALA A 32 -21.35 -5.80 -7.83
N VAL A 33 -20.30 -6.24 -7.13
CA VAL A 33 -20.44 -7.23 -6.03
C VAL A 33 -21.27 -6.67 -4.88
N THR A 34 -21.12 -5.38 -4.56
CA THR A 34 -21.92 -4.72 -3.51
C THR A 34 -23.40 -4.62 -3.89
N ARG A 35 -23.70 -4.32 -5.16
CA ARG A 35 -25.07 -4.33 -5.69
C ARG A 35 -25.68 -5.72 -5.60
N GLU A 36 -24.96 -6.75 -6.03
CA GLU A 36 -25.39 -8.15 -5.94
C GLU A 36 -25.73 -8.56 -4.50
N VAL A 37 -24.91 -8.17 -3.51
CA VAL A 37 -25.20 -8.44 -2.09
C VAL A 37 -26.47 -7.73 -1.63
N ARG A 38 -26.68 -6.47 -2.02
CA ARG A 38 -27.89 -5.71 -1.66
C ARG A 38 -29.14 -6.27 -2.32
N ASP A 39 -29.04 -6.76 -3.54
CA ASP A 39 -30.16 -7.34 -4.25
C ASP A 39 -30.54 -8.70 -3.63
N LEU A 40 -29.55 -9.55 -3.28
CA LEU A 40 -29.79 -10.78 -2.51
C LEU A 40 -30.43 -10.52 -1.13
N ASP A 41 -30.03 -9.44 -0.46
CA ASP A 41 -30.61 -9.06 0.84
C ASP A 41 -32.07 -8.59 0.71
N LYS A 42 -32.40 -7.85 -0.34
CA LYS A 42 -33.79 -7.49 -0.67
C LYS A 42 -34.63 -8.71 -0.99
N ASP A 43 -34.09 -9.64 -1.79
CA ASP A 43 -34.79 -10.89 -2.14
C ASP A 43 -35.08 -11.73 -0.88
N VAL A 44 -34.11 -11.84 0.03
CA VAL A 44 -34.30 -12.51 1.34
C VAL A 44 -35.38 -11.80 2.17
N THR A 45 -35.38 -10.47 2.18
CA THR A 45 -36.37 -9.68 2.93
C THR A 45 -37.79 -9.88 2.37
N GLN A 46 -37.94 -9.87 1.04
CA GLN A 46 -39.22 -10.11 0.36
C GLN A 46 -39.74 -11.53 0.58
N LEU A 47 -38.84 -12.53 0.58
CA LEU A 47 -39.22 -13.92 0.88
C LEU A 47 -39.67 -14.11 2.34
N LEU A 48 -39.15 -13.31 3.27
CA LEU A 48 -39.49 -13.39 4.69
C LEU A 48 -40.70 -12.52 5.10
N GLU A 49 -41.06 -11.52 4.29
CA GLU A 49 -42.20 -10.62 4.55
C GLU A 49 -43.52 -11.37 4.86
N PRO A 50 -43.91 -12.44 4.13
CA PRO A 50 -45.15 -13.17 4.40
C PRO A 50 -45.18 -13.86 5.76
N PHE A 51 -44.01 -14.20 6.31
CA PHE A 51 -43.90 -14.99 7.54
C PHE A 51 -43.91 -14.14 8.81
N GLN A 52 -43.78 -12.80 8.71
CA GLN A 52 -43.85 -11.83 9.82
C GLN A 52 -43.11 -12.26 11.10
N GLY A 53 -41.96 -12.95 10.96
CA GLY A 53 -41.14 -13.42 12.08
C GLY A 53 -41.47 -14.82 12.63
N SER A 54 -42.55 -15.46 12.16
CA SER A 54 -42.92 -16.84 12.50
C SER A 54 -42.62 -17.79 11.33
N PHE A 55 -41.36 -17.84 10.90
CA PHE A 55 -40.91 -18.78 9.87
C PHE A 55 -40.57 -20.14 10.49
N ASP A 56 -41.28 -21.20 10.09
CA ASP A 56 -40.94 -22.58 10.44
C ASP A 56 -40.23 -23.27 9.26
N PRO A 57 -38.90 -23.54 9.37
CA PRO A 57 -38.13 -24.18 8.31
C PRO A 57 -38.61 -25.60 7.94
N SER A 58 -39.33 -26.28 8.84
CA SER A 58 -39.82 -27.64 8.60
C SER A 58 -41.11 -27.67 7.79
N ALA A 59 -41.92 -26.61 7.88
CA ALA A 59 -43.16 -26.47 7.14
C ALA A 59 -42.93 -26.03 5.69
N ASP A 60 -41.90 -25.22 5.44
CA ASP A 60 -41.54 -24.73 4.10
C ASP A 60 -40.06 -24.96 3.77
N GLN A 61 -39.75 -26.22 3.47
CA GLN A 61 -38.39 -26.67 3.17
C GLN A 61 -37.81 -26.01 1.90
N ALA A 62 -38.63 -25.69 0.91
CA ALA A 62 -38.18 -25.07 -0.34
C ALA A 62 -37.72 -23.62 -0.12
N THR A 63 -38.49 -22.85 0.65
CA THR A 63 -38.10 -21.47 1.02
C THR A 63 -36.88 -21.49 1.94
N ALA A 64 -36.82 -22.42 2.90
CA ALA A 64 -35.65 -22.58 3.77
C ALA A 64 -34.35 -22.83 2.99
N CYS A 65 -34.38 -23.72 1.99
CA CYS A 65 -33.23 -23.95 1.11
C CYS A 65 -32.84 -22.69 0.32
N THR A 66 -33.81 -21.95 -0.21
CA THR A 66 -33.56 -20.71 -0.97
C THR A 66 -32.90 -19.64 -0.10
N LEU A 67 -33.44 -19.42 1.11
CA LEU A 67 -32.86 -18.50 2.09
C LEU A 67 -31.42 -18.89 2.46
N LEU A 68 -31.16 -20.18 2.66
CA LEU A 68 -29.82 -20.68 2.94
C LEU A 68 -28.84 -20.41 1.78
N VAL A 69 -29.24 -20.69 0.54
CA VAL A 69 -28.41 -20.45 -0.65
C VAL A 69 -28.11 -18.95 -0.81
N ASN A 70 -29.11 -18.09 -0.63
CA ASN A 70 -28.92 -16.64 -0.69
C ASN A 70 -27.96 -16.15 0.41
N HIS A 71 -28.14 -16.65 1.64
CA HIS A 71 -27.26 -16.33 2.76
C HIS A 71 -25.81 -16.76 2.53
N LEU A 72 -25.59 -17.98 2.05
CA LEU A 72 -24.25 -18.48 1.73
C LEU A 72 -23.61 -17.68 0.58
N SER A 73 -24.40 -17.27 -0.41
CA SER A 73 -23.96 -16.43 -1.52
C SER A 73 -23.53 -15.04 -1.05
N MET A 74 -24.31 -14.40 -0.18
CA MET A 74 -23.94 -13.12 0.45
C MET A 74 -22.63 -13.24 1.26
N ARG A 75 -22.49 -14.29 2.08
CA ARG A 75 -21.26 -14.53 2.86
C ARG A 75 -20.05 -14.75 1.97
N ARG A 76 -20.21 -15.44 0.84
CA ARG A 76 -19.16 -15.62 -0.16
C ARG A 76 -18.72 -14.29 -0.75
N ASN A 77 -19.66 -13.45 -1.19
CA ASN A 77 -19.36 -12.13 -1.75
C ASN A 77 -18.64 -11.22 -0.73
N LYS A 78 -19.10 -11.21 0.54
CA LYS A 78 -18.41 -10.51 1.63
C LYS A 78 -16.97 -10.99 1.81
N ARG A 79 -16.73 -12.30 1.79
CA ARG A 79 -15.38 -12.87 1.92
C ARG A 79 -14.47 -12.47 0.76
N CYS A 80 -14.98 -12.48 -0.47
CA CYS A 80 -14.24 -12.04 -1.66
C CYS A 80 -13.84 -10.56 -1.58
N LEU A 81 -14.76 -9.69 -1.16
CA LEU A 81 -14.49 -8.26 -0.96
C LEU A 81 -13.39 -8.04 0.09
N LEU A 82 -13.53 -8.66 1.26
CA LEU A 82 -12.55 -8.52 2.35
C LEU A 82 -11.17 -9.04 1.93
N ALA A 83 -11.10 -10.16 1.21
CA ALA A 83 -9.83 -10.70 0.72
C ALA A 83 -9.14 -9.76 -0.28
N TYR A 84 -9.91 -9.14 -1.19
CA TYR A 84 -9.38 -8.16 -2.14
C TYR A 84 -8.82 -6.93 -1.42
N HIS A 85 -9.59 -6.34 -0.52
CA HIS A 85 -9.15 -5.17 0.24
C HIS A 85 -7.95 -5.49 1.14
N ARG A 86 -7.95 -6.61 1.86
CA ARG A 86 -6.83 -7.03 2.70
C ARG A 86 -5.53 -7.17 1.91
N THR A 87 -5.60 -7.81 0.75
CA THR A 87 -4.42 -7.99 -0.13
C THR A 87 -3.86 -6.64 -0.60
N ARG A 88 -4.74 -5.67 -0.85
CA ARG A 88 -4.32 -4.31 -1.24
C ARG A 88 -3.73 -3.54 -0.05
N THR A 89 -4.32 -3.61 1.14
CA THR A 89 -3.75 -2.94 2.33
C THR A 89 -2.39 -3.53 2.69
N ASP A 90 -2.22 -4.86 2.63
CA ASP A 90 -0.91 -5.52 2.83
C ASP A 90 0.17 -4.93 1.91
N LYS A 91 -0.17 -4.70 0.64
CA LYS A 91 0.76 -4.09 -0.32
C LYS A 91 1.01 -2.61 -0.05
N LEU A 92 0.00 -1.86 0.36
CA LEU A 92 0.15 -0.45 0.72
C LEU A 92 1.05 -0.30 1.95
N GLU A 93 0.83 -1.11 2.99
CA GLU A 93 1.67 -1.17 4.17
C GLU A 93 3.12 -1.49 3.80
N GLU A 94 3.34 -2.52 2.96
CA GLU A 94 4.68 -2.88 2.45
C GLU A 94 5.38 -1.70 1.74
N LEU A 95 4.64 -0.92 0.95
CA LEU A 95 5.17 0.27 0.26
C LEU A 95 5.52 1.40 1.23
N VAL A 96 4.68 1.66 2.24
CA VAL A 96 4.93 2.66 3.29
C VAL A 96 6.18 2.30 4.08
N TRP A 97 6.35 1.03 4.47
CA TRP A 97 7.55 0.55 5.16
C TRP A 97 8.81 0.63 4.30
N LYS A 98 8.68 0.47 2.99
CA LYS A 98 9.77 0.69 2.03
C LYS A 98 10.07 2.18 1.80
N GLY A 99 9.32 3.12 2.39
CA GLY A 99 9.53 4.55 2.15
C GLY A 99 9.36 4.95 0.68
N ALA A 100 8.62 4.16 -0.10
CA ALA A 100 8.16 4.60 -1.40
C ALA A 100 7.06 5.63 -1.15
N ASP A 101 7.20 6.83 -1.71
CA ASP A 101 6.10 7.78 -1.65
C ASP A 101 4.94 7.19 -2.46
N VAL A 102 3.90 6.73 -1.74
CA VAL A 102 2.73 6.08 -2.32
C VAL A 102 2.03 7.02 -3.31
N ASN A 103 2.25 8.34 -3.17
CA ASN A 103 1.78 9.37 -4.10
C ASN A 103 2.62 9.53 -5.37
N ASP A 104 3.91 9.14 -5.39
CA ASP A 104 4.78 9.21 -6.58
C ASP A 104 4.90 7.85 -7.30
N MET A 105 4.04 6.89 -6.97
CA MET A 105 3.92 5.63 -7.69
C MET A 105 3.65 5.88 -9.19
N PRO A 106 4.37 5.16 -10.10
CA PRO A 106 4.26 5.36 -11.54
C PRO A 106 2.83 5.02 -11.99
N GLY A 107 2.06 6.07 -12.23
CA GLY A 107 0.60 6.06 -12.40
C GLY A 107 0.04 7.46 -12.19
N LYS A 108 0.67 8.26 -11.31
CA LYS A 108 0.65 9.74 -11.36
C LYS A 108 1.82 10.21 -12.21
N SER A 109 1.76 10.00 -13.53
CA SER A 109 2.63 10.77 -14.41
C SER A 109 2.23 12.23 -14.26
N ARG A 110 3.00 12.99 -13.46
CA ARG A 110 3.12 14.44 -13.60
C ARG A 110 3.79 14.72 -14.94
N ASP A 111 3.06 14.49 -16.04
CA ASP A 111 3.36 15.12 -17.31
C ASP A 111 2.58 16.44 -17.33
N ASP A 112 3.25 17.46 -16.80
CA ASP A 112 2.80 18.86 -16.77
C ASP A 112 2.90 19.47 -18.18
N SER A 113 2.20 18.90 -19.16
CA SER A 113 2.21 19.50 -20.51
C SER A 113 1.09 19.12 -21.49
N THR A 114 0.07 18.31 -21.18
CA THR A 114 -1.09 18.17 -22.10
C THR A 114 -2.40 17.83 -21.38
N GLY A 115 -3.43 18.64 -21.61
CA GLY A 115 -4.76 18.51 -21.02
C GLY A 115 -5.50 17.25 -21.48
N ALA A 116 -5.46 16.21 -20.65
CA ALA A 116 -6.32 15.05 -20.75
C ALA A 116 -6.97 14.76 -19.38
N GLU A 117 -8.23 15.14 -19.25
CA GLU A 117 -9.14 14.73 -18.19
C GLU A 117 -9.17 13.18 -18.12
N GLY A 118 -8.65 12.58 -17.04
CA GLY A 118 -8.88 11.15 -16.78
C GLY A 118 -7.71 10.29 -16.27
N ALA A 119 -6.63 10.86 -15.74
CA ALA A 119 -5.66 10.07 -14.97
C ALA A 119 -6.20 9.77 -13.56
N ALA A 120 -7.20 8.89 -13.48
CA ALA A 120 -7.65 8.33 -12.20
C ALA A 120 -6.44 7.66 -11.55
N GLY A 121 -6.03 8.16 -10.38
CA GLY A 121 -4.96 7.56 -9.60
C GLY A 121 -5.19 6.05 -9.44
N SER A 122 -4.11 5.27 -9.36
CA SER A 122 -4.20 3.83 -9.12
C SER A 122 -4.89 3.48 -7.79
N LEU A 123 -5.05 4.48 -6.92
CA LEU A 123 -5.63 4.41 -5.58
C LEU A 123 -7.04 4.99 -5.58
N SER A 124 -7.91 4.35 -4.79
CA SER A 124 -9.19 4.97 -4.45
C SER A 124 -8.99 6.07 -3.39
N PRO A 125 -9.86 7.11 -3.35
CA PRO A 125 -9.78 8.15 -2.32
C PRO A 125 -9.79 7.61 -0.88
N GLN A 126 -10.49 6.49 -0.67
CA GLN A 126 -10.54 5.82 0.63
C GLN A 126 -9.21 5.15 0.99
N GLU A 127 -8.49 4.62 0.01
CA GLU A 127 -7.15 4.05 0.22
C GLU A 127 -6.11 5.15 0.47
N GLU A 128 -6.21 6.30 -0.21
CA GLU A 128 -5.32 7.44 0.04
C GLU A 128 -5.45 7.95 1.49
N GLU A 129 -6.67 8.07 2.00
CA GLU A 129 -6.91 8.47 3.39
C GLU A 129 -6.39 7.42 4.39
N TYR A 130 -6.56 6.14 4.10
CA TYR A 130 -6.01 5.06 4.92
C TYR A 130 -4.48 5.12 5.00
N VAL A 131 -3.82 5.33 3.86
CA VAL A 131 -2.35 5.46 3.81
C VAL A 131 -1.86 6.66 4.61
N ARG A 132 -2.55 7.80 4.51
CA ARG A 132 -2.23 9.01 5.29
C ARG A 132 -2.33 8.74 6.80
N GLN A 133 -3.44 8.17 7.25
CA GLN A 133 -3.62 7.83 8.67
C GLN A 133 -2.59 6.80 9.15
N TYR A 134 -2.23 5.82 8.31
CA TYR A 134 -1.21 4.83 8.62
C TYR A 134 0.19 5.44 8.69
N SER A 135 0.53 6.37 7.79
CA SER A 135 1.81 7.09 7.84
C SER A 135 1.93 7.97 9.08
N ASP A 136 0.83 8.62 9.48
CA ASP A 136 0.79 9.44 10.71
C ASP A 136 0.99 8.57 11.96
N LEU A 137 0.31 7.41 12.00
CA LEU A 137 0.49 6.42 13.07
C LEU A 137 1.93 5.91 13.12
N LEU A 138 2.53 5.61 11.96
CA LEU A 138 3.91 5.16 11.87
C LEU A 138 4.88 6.26 12.31
N ALA A 139 4.64 7.51 11.94
CA ALA A 139 5.46 8.66 12.36
C ALA A 139 5.37 8.86 13.89
N ALA A 140 4.17 8.77 14.48
CA ALA A 140 3.98 8.83 15.93
C ALA A 140 4.72 7.69 16.64
N TYR A 141 4.72 6.49 16.07
CA TYR A 141 5.45 5.35 16.62
C TYR A 141 6.97 5.53 16.53
N LYS A 142 7.48 6.01 15.39
CA LYS A 142 8.91 6.35 15.22
C LYS A 142 9.37 7.46 16.17
N GLY A 143 8.50 8.44 16.46
CA GLY A 143 8.80 9.53 17.39
C GLY A 143 9.14 9.06 18.82
N GLN A 144 8.71 7.85 19.21
CA GLN A 144 9.08 7.26 20.51
C GLN A 144 10.51 6.74 20.54
N TRP A 145 11.08 6.41 19.38
CA TRP A 145 12.39 5.77 19.22
C TRP A 145 13.28 6.63 18.32
N THR A 146 13.87 7.69 18.89
CA THR A 146 14.74 8.61 18.14
C THR A 146 16.08 7.99 17.73
N ASP A 147 16.49 6.94 18.44
CA ASP A 147 17.82 6.33 18.28
C ASP A 147 17.81 5.17 17.27
N ILE A 148 16.63 4.68 16.87
CA ILE A 148 16.46 3.49 16.04
C ILE A 148 15.61 3.82 14.82
N ASP A 149 16.22 3.76 13.63
CA ASP A 149 15.46 3.85 12.38
C ASP A 149 14.78 2.51 12.06
N LEU A 150 13.49 2.42 12.37
CA LEU A 150 12.64 1.25 12.09
C LEU A 150 12.37 1.02 10.60
N THR A 151 12.66 2.00 9.75
CA THR A 151 12.54 1.89 8.28
C THR A 151 13.89 1.70 7.58
N GLY A 152 14.93 1.43 8.37
CA GLY A 152 16.26 1.14 7.85
C GLY A 152 16.27 -0.15 7.01
N ASN A 153 17.37 -0.33 6.27
CA ASN A 153 17.55 -1.54 5.48
C ASN A 153 17.71 -2.77 6.41
N LEU A 154 16.97 -3.83 6.11
CA LEU A 154 17.02 -5.09 6.87
C LEU A 154 18.31 -5.88 6.61
N GLU A 155 19.06 -5.55 5.54
CA GLU A 155 20.34 -6.18 5.28
C GLU A 155 21.44 -5.56 6.16
N PRO A 156 22.20 -6.40 6.90
CA PRO A 156 23.30 -5.94 7.73
C PRO A 156 24.46 -5.45 6.83
N PRO A 157 25.07 -4.29 7.14
CA PRO A 157 26.22 -3.79 6.39
C PRO A 157 27.44 -4.71 6.60
N ARG A 158 28.20 -4.93 5.52
CA ARG A 158 29.43 -5.75 5.55
C ARG A 158 30.66 -4.93 5.95
N ASP A 159 30.73 -3.67 5.53
CA ASP A 159 31.82 -2.74 5.81
C ASP A 159 31.30 -1.34 6.13
N LEU A 160 32.08 -0.56 6.89
CA LEU A 160 31.76 0.83 7.26
C LEU A 160 31.88 1.81 6.08
N PHE A 161 32.70 1.49 5.09
CA PHE A 161 32.91 2.30 3.90
C PHE A 161 32.38 1.57 2.69
N ILE A 162 31.63 2.27 1.84
CA ILE A 162 31.21 1.76 0.54
C ILE A 162 31.61 2.73 -0.56
N ASP A 163 31.99 2.16 -1.69
CA ASP A 163 32.18 2.92 -2.92
C ASP A 163 30.84 3.08 -3.63
N VAL A 164 30.41 4.33 -3.74
CA VAL A 164 29.14 4.71 -4.35
C VAL A 164 29.42 5.39 -5.68
N ARG A 165 28.77 4.90 -6.74
CA ARG A 165 28.75 5.58 -8.04
C ARG A 165 27.46 6.37 -8.20
N VAL A 166 27.60 7.66 -8.48
CA VAL A 166 26.48 8.58 -8.69
C VAL A 166 25.90 8.41 -10.10
N LEU A 167 24.64 8.00 -10.23
CA LEU A 167 23.98 7.82 -11.54
C LEU A 167 23.31 9.11 -12.06
N LYS A 168 22.96 10.03 -11.16
CA LYS A 168 22.33 11.32 -11.47
C LYS A 168 22.95 12.44 -10.64
N ASP A 169 23.19 13.60 -11.26
CA ASP A 169 23.66 14.79 -10.56
C ASP A 169 22.69 15.17 -9.43
N ALA A 170 23.20 15.21 -8.20
CA ALA A 170 22.39 15.49 -7.01
C ALA A 170 22.76 16.81 -6.31
N GLY A 171 23.72 17.56 -6.87
CA GLY A 171 24.20 18.82 -6.30
C GLY A 171 24.90 18.61 -4.96
N GLU A 172 24.84 19.63 -4.10
CA GLU A 172 25.42 19.61 -2.76
C GLU A 172 24.47 18.93 -1.77
N ILE A 173 24.90 17.82 -1.18
CA ILE A 173 24.17 17.13 -0.11
C ILE A 173 24.89 17.39 1.21
N GLN A 174 24.14 17.92 2.18
CA GLN A 174 24.63 18.05 3.54
C GLN A 174 24.54 16.70 4.26
N THR A 175 25.71 16.18 4.62
CA THR A 175 25.88 15.06 5.54
C THR A 175 26.32 15.59 6.91
N GLU A 176 26.25 14.74 7.94
CA GLU A 176 26.61 15.11 9.31
C GLU A 176 28.08 15.53 9.48
N TYR A 177 28.98 15.11 8.57
CA TYR A 177 30.41 15.44 8.59
C TYR A 177 30.83 16.48 7.54
N GLY A 178 29.90 16.98 6.71
CA GLY A 178 30.21 18.00 5.71
C GLY A 178 29.33 17.95 4.46
N ALA A 179 29.51 18.96 3.61
CA ALA A 179 28.85 19.02 2.33
C ALA A 179 29.59 18.16 1.30
N ILE A 180 28.87 17.25 0.65
CA ILE A 180 29.39 16.40 -0.42
C ILE A 180 28.75 16.82 -1.73
N ASN A 181 29.57 17.20 -2.71
CA ASN A 181 29.13 17.55 -4.05
C ASN A 181 29.10 16.33 -4.96
N LEU A 182 27.89 15.84 -5.27
CA LEU A 182 27.70 14.64 -6.06
C LEU A 182 27.48 14.99 -7.53
N THR A 183 28.50 14.70 -8.32
CA THR A 183 28.50 14.88 -9.77
C THR A 183 28.38 13.52 -10.46
N LYS A 184 27.60 13.48 -11.55
CA LYS A 184 27.23 12.29 -12.31
C LYS A 184 28.48 11.54 -12.76
N ASN A 185 28.41 10.21 -12.68
CA ASN A 185 29.45 9.26 -13.05
C ASN A 185 30.75 9.32 -12.23
N LYS A 186 30.86 10.16 -11.19
CA LYS A 186 31.98 10.07 -10.26
C LYS A 186 31.74 8.96 -9.23
N ALA A 187 32.77 8.18 -8.98
CA ALA A 187 32.84 7.26 -7.85
C ALA A 187 33.39 8.03 -6.65
N GLN A 188 32.71 7.94 -5.51
CA GLN A 188 33.14 8.58 -4.28
C GLN A 188 32.92 7.61 -3.12
N LEU A 189 33.93 7.52 -2.25
CA LEU A 189 33.88 6.71 -1.04
C LEU A 189 33.03 7.45 0.00
N ILE A 190 31.95 6.81 0.44
CA ILE A 190 31.01 7.37 1.42
C ILE A 190 31.02 6.45 2.65
N ALA A 191 31.20 7.04 3.83
CA ALA A 191 31.06 6.32 5.09
C ALA A 191 29.56 6.08 5.37
N ILE A 192 29.17 4.83 5.61
CA ILE A 192 27.83 4.50 6.11
C ILE A 192 27.87 4.49 7.63
N TYR A 193 27.52 5.59 8.26
CA TYR A 193 27.17 5.54 9.67
C TYR A 193 25.73 5.04 9.81
N ARG A 194 25.57 3.80 10.27
CA ARG A 194 24.28 3.31 10.79
C ARG A 194 24.28 3.47 12.29
N GLY A 195 23.64 4.54 12.76
CA GLY A 195 23.40 4.81 14.17
C GLY A 195 24.38 5.81 14.74
N GLY A 196 23.85 6.99 15.10
CA GLY A 196 24.55 7.89 16.01
C GLY A 196 24.76 7.19 17.36
N CYS A 197 26.01 7.05 17.76
CA CYS A 197 26.45 6.85 19.13
C CYS A 197 27.91 7.33 19.16
N ALA A 198 28.34 8.38 19.86
CA ALA A 198 27.81 9.04 21.03
C ALA A 198 28.26 10.51 21.04
N THR A 199 27.53 11.34 21.80
CA THR A 199 27.79 12.76 22.10
C THR A 199 27.35 13.77 21.03
N MET A 200 26.11 14.27 21.13
CA MET A 200 25.85 15.72 21.21
C MET A 200 24.37 16.04 21.49
N PRO A 201 24.07 17.21 22.09
CA PRO A 201 22.73 17.63 22.48
C PRO A 201 22.18 18.61 21.43
N GLU A 202 21.43 18.16 20.44
CA GLU A 202 20.44 19.01 19.73
C GLU A 202 19.54 18.16 18.82
N PRO A 203 18.23 18.47 18.71
CA PRO A 203 17.28 17.66 17.95
C PRO A 203 17.24 18.15 16.50
N ARG A 204 18.01 17.52 15.60
CA ARG A 204 17.84 17.71 14.14
C ARG A 204 17.95 16.37 13.41
N GLU A 205 16.81 15.95 12.88
CA GLU A 205 16.55 14.83 11.95
C GLU A 205 17.77 14.03 11.49
N THR A 206 18.10 12.99 12.26
CA THR A 206 19.11 11.97 11.99
C THR A 206 18.63 10.96 10.95
N LYS A 207 18.35 11.40 9.72
CA LYS A 207 18.15 10.48 8.59
C LYS A 207 19.50 10.02 8.06
N SER A 208 19.69 8.72 7.88
CA SER A 208 20.91 8.20 7.26
C SER A 208 21.10 8.76 5.84
N VAL A 209 22.34 8.96 5.42
CA VAL A 209 22.68 9.49 4.08
C VAL A 209 22.01 8.66 2.96
N ILE A 210 21.89 7.34 3.15
CA ILE A 210 21.22 6.40 2.23
C ILE A 210 19.70 6.66 2.16
N GLN A 211 19.08 7.02 3.26
CA GLN A 211 17.65 7.35 3.31
C GLN A 211 17.35 8.68 2.61
N ARG A 212 18.24 9.67 2.75
CA ARG A 212 18.17 10.92 1.96
C ARG A 212 18.38 10.69 0.46
N PHE A 213 19.22 9.72 0.08
CA PHE A 213 19.38 9.31 -1.32
C PHE A 213 18.12 8.66 -1.89
N ARG A 214 17.45 7.82 -1.11
CA ARG A 214 16.18 7.17 -1.46
C ARG A 214 15.05 8.19 -1.63
N GLU A 215 14.95 9.16 -0.71
CA GLU A 215 13.95 10.24 -0.74
C GLU A 215 14.08 11.17 -1.96
N ARG A 216 15.29 11.32 -2.53
CA ARG A 216 15.52 12.15 -3.74
C ARG A 216 15.56 11.35 -5.05
N HIS A 217 15.24 10.06 -5.05
CA HIS A 217 15.37 9.19 -6.23
C HIS A 217 16.76 9.27 -6.91
N ILE A 218 17.82 9.47 -6.11
CA ILE A 218 19.19 9.51 -6.61
C ILE A 218 19.62 8.06 -6.79
N GLY A 219 19.72 7.63 -8.05
CA GLY A 219 20.27 6.32 -8.38
C GLY A 219 21.72 6.24 -7.92
N ILE A 220 22.01 5.31 -7.02
CA ILE A 220 23.34 4.97 -6.58
C ILE A 220 23.55 3.50 -6.91
N ASP A 221 24.59 3.23 -7.69
CA ASP A 221 25.10 1.87 -7.83
C ASP A 221 26.20 1.66 -6.78
N PHE A 222 26.05 0.61 -5.97
CA PHE A 222 27.09 0.14 -5.07
C PHE A 222 28.14 -0.58 -5.92
N LEU A 223 29.35 -0.02 -5.98
CA LEU A 223 30.50 -0.75 -6.52
C LEU A 223 30.97 -1.67 -5.39
N GLY A 224 30.86 -2.98 -5.62
CA GLY A 224 31.13 -4.02 -4.63
C GLY A 224 32.59 -4.13 -4.23
#